data_AF-A0A9X6ADU5-F1
#
_entry.id   AF-A0A9X6ADU5-F1
#
_cell.length_a   1.000
_cell.length_b   1.000
_cell.length_c   1.000
_cell.angle_alpha   90.00
_cell.angle_beta   90.00
_cell.angle_gamma   90.00
#
_symmetry.space_group_name_H-M   'P 1'
#
loop_
_entity.id
_entity.type
_entity.pdbx_description
1 polymer ?
#
loop_
_entity_poly.entity_id
_entity_poly.type
_entity_poly.pdbx_seq_one_letter_code
_entity_poly.pdbx_strand_id
1 'polypeptide(L)' 'MARWTRRLRSDEGSAAIEAAIVLPSLIMFLCLAIAGGRLVTSGAKIDSAAEDAAREASIHRTAAAAQSAAQTAAA' A
#
# COMPACT_ATOMS: atom_id res chain seq x y z
N MET A 1 4.41 -51.48 -15.15
CA MET A 1 4.52 -50.20 -14.42
C MET A 1 4.26 -49.01 -15.37
N ALA A 2 3.01 -48.74 -15.77
CA ALA A 2 2.70 -47.64 -16.72
C ALA A 2 1.43 -46.84 -16.35
N ARG A 3 1.05 -46.89 -15.07
CA ARG A 3 -0.20 -46.28 -14.55
C ARG A 3 0.02 -45.00 -13.74
N TRP A 4 1.27 -44.69 -13.39
CA TRP A 4 1.64 -43.55 -12.54
C TRP A 4 1.90 -42.27 -13.34
N THR A 5 2.46 -42.39 -14.55
CA THR A 5 2.75 -41.25 -15.43
C THR A 5 1.50 -40.58 -15.99
N ARG A 6 0.35 -41.28 -16.02
CA ARG A 6 -0.92 -40.74 -16.51
C ARG A 6 -1.65 -39.88 -15.47
N ARG A 7 -1.48 -40.15 -14.16
CA ARG A 7 -2.08 -39.33 -13.10
C ARG A 7 -1.39 -37.99 -12.96
N LEU A 8 -0.05 -37.97 -12.94
CA LEU A 8 0.73 -36.73 -12.83
C LEU A 8 0.46 -35.74 -13.98
N ARG A 9 0.33 -36.25 -15.22
CA ARG A 9 -0.03 -35.44 -16.39
C ARG A 9 -1.48 -34.94 -16.36
N SER A 10 -2.38 -35.71 -15.75
CA SER A 10 -3.79 -35.31 -15.57
C SER A 10 -3.94 -34.28 -14.46
N ASP A 11 -3.14 -34.38 -13.39
CA ASP A 11 -3.10 -33.45 -12.27
C ASP A 11 -2.43 -32.12 -12.63
N GLU A 12 -1.45 -32.10 -13.55
CA GLU A 12 -0.83 -30.85 -14.06
C GLU A 12 -1.86 -29.90 -14.70
N GLY A 13 -2.80 -30.44 -15.48
CA GLY A 13 -3.90 -29.66 -16.04
C GLY A 13 -4.90 -29.19 -14.99
N SER A 14 -5.18 -30.03 -13.98
CA SER A 14 -6.05 -29.68 -12.85
C SER A 14 -5.46 -28.56 -12.00
N ALA A 15 -4.18 -28.69 -11.61
CA ALA A 15 -3.46 -27.70 -10.82
C ALA A 15 -3.30 -26.37 -11.58
N ALA A 16 -3.05 -26.43 -12.89
CA ALA A 16 -2.98 -25.22 -13.71
C ALA A 16 -4.33 -24.48 -13.78
N ILE A 17 -5.45 -25.20 -13.92
CA ILE A 17 -6.80 -24.62 -13.95
C ILE A 17 -7.20 -24.09 -12.56
N GLU A 18 -6.94 -24.85 -11.50
CA GLU A 18 -7.18 -24.41 -10.12
C GLU A 18 -6.39 -23.14 -9.81
N ALA A 19 -5.10 -23.10 -10.17
CA ALA A 19 -4.27 -21.90 -10.01
C ALA A 19 -4.80 -20.73 -10.84
N ALA A 20 -5.25 -20.96 -12.08
CA ALA A 20 -5.81 -19.89 -12.92
C ALA A 20 -7.06 -19.23 -12.30
N ILE A 21 -7.81 -19.95 -11.46
CA ILE A 21 -8.99 -19.42 -10.76
C ILE A 21 -8.61 -18.78 -9.42
N VAL A 22 -7.72 -19.41 -8.65
CA VAL A 22 -7.35 -18.95 -7.30
C VAL A 22 -6.38 -17.76 -7.34
N LEU A 23 -5.42 -17.78 -8.27
CA LEU A 23 -4.35 -16.78 -8.35
C LEU A 23 -4.87 -15.34 -8.52
N PRO A 24 -5.87 -15.05 -9.38
CA PRO A 24 -6.45 -13.69 -9.47
C PRO A 24 -7.00 -13.19 -8.13
N SER A 25 -7.66 -14.05 -7.35
CA SER A 25 -8.19 -13.69 -6.03
C SER A 25 -7.06 -13.42 -5.03
N LEU A 26 -5.98 -14.20 -5.07
CA LEU A 26 -4.79 -13.96 -4.24
C LEU A 26 -4.08 -12.66 -4.62
N ILE A 27 -3.96 -12.36 -5.92
CA ILE A 27 -3.43 -11.09 -6.40
C ILE A 27 -4.31 -9.93 -5.93
N MET A 28 -5.63 -10.05 -6.05
CA MET A 28 -6.57 -9.03 -5.57
C MET A 28 -6.40 -8.80 -4.06
N PHE A 29 -6.29 -9.87 -3.28
CA PHE A 29 -6.05 -9.80 -1.84
C PHE A 29 -4.72 -9.10 -1.52
N LEU A 30 -3.64 -9.42 -2.24
CA LEU A 30 -2.35 -8.77 -2.08
C LEU A 30 -2.42 -7.27 -2.44
N CYS A 31 -3.10 -6.92 -3.54
CA CYS A 31 -3.32 -5.52 -3.92
C CYS A 31 -4.06 -4.75 -2.84
N LEU A 32 -5.10 -5.33 -2.23
CA LEU A 32 -5.82 -4.74 -1.10
C LEU A 32 -4.92 -4.56 0.12
N ALA A 33 -4.10 -5.56 0.46
CA ALA A 33 -3.15 -5.46 1.55
C ALA A 33 -2.12 -4.33 1.32
N ILE A 34 -1.60 -4.20 0.09
CA ILE A 34 -0.69 -3.12 -0.29
C ILE A 34 -1.40 -1.77 -0.20
N ALA A 35 -2.63 -1.66 -0.71
CA ALA A 35 -3.41 -0.43 -0.65
C ALA A 35 -3.67 -0.01 0.81
N GLY A 36 -4.08 -0.95 1.67
CA GLY A 36 -4.25 -0.71 3.11
C GLY A 36 -2.95 -0.28 3.78
N GLY A 37 -1.83 -0.95 3.51
CA GLY A 37 -0.52 -0.58 4.04
C GLY A 37 -0.09 0.83 3.61
N ARG A 38 -0.38 1.21 2.36
CA ARG A 38 -0.13 2.58 1.86
C ARG A 38 -0.98 3.61 2.57
N LEU A 39 -2.26 3.32 2.85
CA LEU A 39 -3.15 4.23 3.57
C LEU A 39 -2.63 4.49 4.98
N VAL A 40 -2.24 3.45 5.71
CA VAL A 40 -1.65 3.56 7.06
C VAL A 40 -0.32 4.32 7.02
N THR A 41 0.57 3.99 6.07
CA THR A 41 1.86 4.68 5.91
C THR A 41 1.70 6.16 5.53
N SER A 42 0.66 6.51 4.78
CA SER A 42 0.40 7.90 4.38
C SER A 42 0.06 8.79 5.58
N GLY A 43 -0.64 8.24 6.58
CA GLY A 43 -0.98 8.97 7.80
C GLY A 43 0.25 9.51 8.53
N ALA A 44 1.26 8.65 8.73
CA ALA A 44 2.49 9.04 9.43
C ALA A 44 3.23 10.22 8.77
N LYS A 45 3.19 10.33 7.44
CA LYS A 45 3.80 11.45 6.70
C LYS A 45 3.01 12.74 6.83
N ILE A 46 1.68 12.62 6.88
CA ILE A 46 0.78 13.77 7.03
C ILE A 46 0.92 14.33 8.45
N ASP A 47 0.97 13.47 9.45
CA ASP A 47 1.10 13.87 10.86
C ASP A 47 2.43 14.61 11.10
N SER A 48 3.55 14.10 10.56
CA SER A 48 4.84 14.77 10.68
C SER A 48 4.85 16.14 9.97
N ALA A 49 4.32 16.21 8.74
CA ALA A 49 4.23 17.46 8.01
C ALA A 49 3.33 18.50 8.72
N ALA A 50 2.24 18.04 9.34
CA ALA A 50 1.35 18.90 10.11
C ALA A 50 2.02 19.42 11.39
N GLU A 51 2.80 18.58 12.07
CA GLU A 51 3.55 18.97 13.27
C GLU A 51 4.63 20.01 12.93
N ASP A 52 5.41 19.79 11.86
CA ASP A 52 6.42 20.73 11.38
C ASP A 52 5.79 22.07 10.96
N ALA A 53 4.66 22.03 10.26
CA ALA A 53 3.89 23.21 9.89
C ALA A 53 3.41 24.01 11.11
N ALA A 54 2.87 23.33 12.12
CA ALA A 54 2.35 23.96 13.33
C ALA A 54 3.47 24.58 14.18
N ARG A 55 4.60 23.88 14.28
CA ARG A 55 5.81 24.38 14.94
C ARG A 55 6.25 25.70 14.30
N GLU A 56 6.44 25.72 12.99
CA GLU A 56 6.90 26.92 12.29
C GLU A 56 5.87 28.05 12.34
N ALA A 57 4.57 27.75 12.17
CA ALA A 57 3.50 28.74 12.31
C ALA A 57 3.54 29.47 13.67
N SER A 58 3.80 28.74 14.76
CA SER A 58 3.75 29.27 16.12
C SER A 58 4.82 30.33 16.44
N ILE A 59 5.91 30.35 15.67
CA ILE A 59 7.04 31.27 15.87
C ILE A 59 6.74 32.64 15.25
N HIS A 60 5.87 32.68 14.24
CA HIS A 60 5.55 33.91 13.51
C HIS A 60 4.44 34.72 14.17
N ARG A 61 4.62 36.04 14.19
CA ARG A 61 3.76 36.98 14.93
C ARG A 61 2.55 37.48 14.13
N THR A 62 2.50 37.18 12.83
CA THR A 62 1.40 37.59 11.94
C THR A 62 0.87 36.37 11.19
N ALA A 63 -0.45 36.34 10.96
CA ALA A 63 -1.11 35.23 10.31
C ALA A 63 -0.55 34.96 8.89
N ALA A 64 -0.26 36.01 8.13
CA ALA A 64 0.28 35.87 6.77
C ALA A 64 1.68 35.23 6.77
N ALA A 65 2.56 35.63 7.69
CA ALA A 65 3.90 35.04 7.79
C ALA A 65 3.84 33.60 8.30
N ALA A 66 2.99 33.33 9.30
CA ALA A 66 2.77 31.98 9.83
C ALA A 66 2.27 31.01 8.75
N GLN A 67 1.29 31.43 7.94
CA GLN A 67 0.74 30.62 6.85
C GLN A 67 1.82 30.26 5.81
N SER A 68 2.62 31.26 5.39
CA SER A 68 3.68 31.05 4.40
C SER A 68 4.78 30.13 4.93
N ALA A 69 5.18 30.28 6.19
CA ALA A 69 6.22 29.45 6.81
C ALA A 69 5.73 28.01 7.01
N ALA A 70 4.50 27.84 7.50
CA ALA A 70 3.87 26.53 7.68
C ALA A 70 3.80 25.73 6.37
N GLN A 71 3.39 26.38 5.27
CA GLN A 71 3.34 25.75 3.95
C GLN A 71 4.72 25.35 3.43
N THR A 72 5.74 26.15 3.73
CA THR A 72 7.13 25.85 3.33
C THR A 72 7.68 24.67 4.13
N ALA A 73 7.33 24.57 5.41
CA ALA A 73 7.76 23.49 6.30
C ALA A 73 7.06 22.15 6.04
N ALA A 74 5.81 22.19 5.57
CA ALA A 74 4.99 21.01 5.28
C ALA A 74 5.26 20.35 3.91
N ALA A 75 6.05 20.99 3.06
CA ALA A 75 6.29 20.60 1.66
C ALA A 75 7.41 19.55 1.53
#